data_AF-A0A976H3N2-F1
#
_entry.id   AF-A0A976H3N2-F1
#
_cell.length_a   1.000
_cell.length_b   1.000
_cell.length_c   1.000
_cell.angle_alpha   90.00
_cell.angle_beta   90.00
_cell.angle_gamma   90.00
#
_symmetry.space_group_name_H-M   'P 1'
#
loop_
_entity.id
_entity.type
_entity.pdbx_description
1 polymer ?
#
loop_
_entity_poly.entity_id
_entity_poly.type
_entity_poly.pdbx_seq_one_letter_code
_entity_poly.pdbx_strand_id
1 'polypeptide(L)'
;TIMDKAGKPIKTFSKNAREAADKIDFKEGLNQFVWDQNYPGADRAEGMILWNGVPGAVKAAPGNYTARIRFNQDSVTVPFTIVKDPAYAATEADYDAQVAFLLQVRDKFNEVQTGIKNIRSVRTQINDLNGRLDSKEHKAIKQAGDSLVKQLTAIEEALYQTKSKSGQDVLNFPIRINDKLGGLYGVAASGQNAPSAQVKEVFADLGQQADVQLNKLKALMGKELKALNAQINQMQVPVIGVK
;
A
#
# COMPACT_ATOMS: atom_id res chain seq x y z
N THR A 1 0.88 -21.87 -2.24
CA THR A 1 0.12 -20.63 -2.47
C THR A 1 -1.35 -20.91 -2.34
N ILE A 2 -2.04 -20.08 -1.58
CA ILE A 2 -3.50 -20.10 -1.50
C ILE A 2 -4.06 -19.16 -2.58
N MET A 3 -5.08 -19.62 -3.30
CA MET A 3 -5.73 -18.89 -4.39
C MET A 3 -7.21 -18.68 -4.06
N ASP A 4 -7.77 -17.53 -4.46
CA ASP A 4 -9.17 -17.18 -4.26
C ASP A 4 -10.13 -17.92 -5.20
N LYS A 5 -11.43 -17.61 -5.07
CA LYS A 5 -12.52 -18.17 -5.88
C LYS A 5 -12.33 -17.94 -7.39
N ALA A 6 -11.58 -16.92 -7.78
CA ALA A 6 -11.26 -16.57 -9.16
C ALA A 6 -9.89 -17.11 -9.63
N GLY A 7 -9.19 -17.87 -8.78
CA GLY A 7 -7.87 -18.41 -9.09
C GLY A 7 -6.75 -17.36 -9.04
N LYS A 8 -6.95 -16.21 -8.37
CA LYS A 8 -5.89 -15.23 -8.10
C LYS A 8 -5.18 -15.56 -6.79
N PRO A 9 -3.85 -15.41 -6.70
CA PRO A 9 -3.12 -15.72 -5.48
C PRO A 9 -3.50 -14.75 -4.35
N ILE A 10 -3.88 -15.31 -3.20
CA ILE A 10 -4.11 -14.58 -1.95
C ILE A 10 -2.80 -14.38 -1.22
N LYS A 11 -2.10 -15.50 -0.96
CA LYS A 11 -0.89 -15.51 -0.14
C LYS A 11 0.00 -16.70 -0.48
N THR A 12 1.31 -16.49 -0.49
CA THR A 12 2.31 -17.53 -0.74
C THR A 12 3.15 -17.73 0.51
N PHE A 13 3.31 -19.00 0.89
CA PHE A 13 4.10 -19.40 2.05
C PHE A 13 5.31 -20.21 1.58
N SER A 14 6.49 -19.96 2.15
CA SER A 14 7.71 -20.71 1.81
C SER A 14 8.80 -20.60 2.88
N LYS A 15 9.76 -21.54 2.91
CA LYS A 15 10.95 -21.46 3.80
C LYS A 15 11.76 -20.17 3.61
N ASN A 16 11.78 -19.66 2.37
CA ASN A 16 12.56 -18.50 1.97
C ASN A 16 11.72 -17.21 1.91
N ALA A 17 10.52 -17.19 2.51
CA ALA A 17 9.70 -16.00 2.53
C ALA A 17 10.42 -14.86 3.27
N ARG A 18 10.29 -13.63 2.77
CA ARG A 18 10.90 -12.45 3.40
C ARG A 18 10.23 -12.15 4.73
N GLU A 19 8.90 -12.14 4.74
CA GLU A 19 8.10 -11.86 5.93
C GLU A 19 8.01 -13.09 6.81
N ALA A 20 8.24 -12.91 8.11
CA ALA A 20 8.19 -14.02 9.08
C ALA A 20 6.82 -14.70 9.12
N ALA A 21 5.73 -13.94 8.96
CA ALA A 21 4.36 -14.44 8.91
C ALA A 21 4.04 -15.33 7.69
N ASP A 22 4.95 -15.37 6.71
CA ASP A 22 4.79 -16.12 5.45
C ASP A 22 5.78 -17.29 5.39
N LYS A 23 6.67 -17.39 6.39
CA LYS A 23 7.59 -18.51 6.53
C LYS A 23 6.86 -19.74 7.02
N ILE A 24 7.16 -20.86 6.39
CA ILE A 24 6.71 -22.18 6.81
C ILE A 24 7.90 -23.12 6.84
N ASP A 25 7.90 -24.01 7.82
CA ASP A 25 8.81 -25.13 7.89
C ASP A 25 8.08 -26.43 7.55
N PHE A 26 8.79 -27.30 6.86
CA PHE A 26 8.33 -28.64 6.54
C PHE A 26 9.53 -29.57 6.44
N LYS A 27 9.33 -30.83 6.79
CA LYS A 27 10.34 -31.89 6.74
C LYS A 27 9.84 -33.05 5.88
N GLU A 28 10.68 -34.03 5.62
CA GLU A 28 10.26 -35.24 4.93
C GLU A 28 9.12 -35.96 5.71
N GLY A 29 8.15 -36.51 4.98
CA GLY A 29 6.97 -37.17 5.55
C GLY A 29 5.73 -36.27 5.64
N LEU A 30 4.84 -36.60 6.58
CA LEU A 30 3.58 -35.88 6.76
C LEU A 30 3.81 -34.54 7.47
N ASN A 31 3.25 -33.47 6.91
CA ASN A 31 3.30 -32.13 7.47
C ASN A 31 1.88 -31.57 7.58
N GLN A 32 1.67 -30.65 8.51
CA GLN A 32 0.43 -29.92 8.69
C GLN A 32 0.66 -28.44 8.45
N PHE A 33 -0.27 -27.80 7.76
CA PHE A 33 -0.29 -26.36 7.56
C PHE A 33 -1.69 -25.83 7.86
N VAL A 34 -1.76 -24.76 8.65
CA VAL A 34 -3.02 -24.09 9.00
C VAL A 34 -2.93 -22.66 8.47
N TRP A 35 -3.82 -22.33 7.54
CA TRP A 35 -3.99 -20.96 7.07
C TRP A 35 -4.99 -20.22 7.95
N ASP A 36 -4.65 -19.01 8.35
CA ASP A 36 -5.51 -18.10 9.13
C ASP A 36 -6.72 -17.58 8.34
N GLN A 37 -6.79 -17.90 7.04
CA GLN A 37 -7.84 -17.49 6.09
C GLN A 37 -7.85 -15.99 5.82
N ASN A 38 -6.74 -15.29 6.05
CA ASN A 38 -6.67 -13.86 5.77
C ASN A 38 -5.95 -13.57 4.45
N TYR A 39 -6.47 -12.60 3.72
CA TYR A 39 -5.69 -11.83 2.75
C TYR A 39 -4.67 -10.97 3.50
N PRO A 40 -3.51 -10.67 2.88
CA PRO A 40 -2.55 -9.73 3.45
C PRO A 40 -3.19 -8.39 3.79
N GLY A 41 -2.79 -7.81 4.91
CA GLY A 41 -3.15 -6.43 5.27
C GLY A 41 -2.47 -5.40 4.38
N ALA A 42 -2.76 -4.13 4.62
CA ALA A 42 -2.09 -3.05 3.92
C ALA A 42 -0.62 -2.90 4.37
N ASP A 43 0.22 -2.47 3.44
CA ASP A 43 1.60 -2.07 3.68
C ASP A 43 1.63 -0.63 4.23
N ARG A 44 2.63 -0.31 5.07
CA ARG A 44 2.80 1.00 5.69
C ARG A 44 4.18 1.55 5.34
N ALA A 45 4.26 2.82 4.96
CA ALA A 45 5.54 3.49 4.86
C ALA A 45 6.18 3.69 6.24
N GLU A 46 7.49 3.54 6.31
CA GLU A 46 8.26 3.61 7.54
C GLU A 46 8.05 4.96 8.27
N GLY A 47 8.02 4.90 9.60
CA GLY A 47 7.93 6.08 10.46
C GLY A 47 6.60 6.84 10.42
N MET A 48 5.56 6.32 9.76
CA MET A 48 4.24 6.98 9.75
C MET A 48 3.57 6.96 11.12
N ILE A 49 2.79 7.96 11.46
CA ILE A 49 1.96 7.99 12.67
C ILE A 49 0.52 8.14 12.23
N LEU A 50 -0.32 7.15 12.57
CA LEU A 50 -1.72 7.09 12.16
C LEU A 50 -2.58 6.85 13.40
N TRP A 51 -3.63 7.67 13.56
CA TRP A 51 -4.58 7.55 14.66
C TRP A 51 -5.48 6.32 14.50
N ASN A 52 -6.03 6.12 13.31
CA ASN A 52 -6.93 5.01 13.02
C ASN A 52 -6.18 3.74 12.59
N GLY A 53 -4.86 3.81 12.49
CA GLY A 53 -4.02 2.69 12.09
C GLY A 53 -4.02 2.42 10.58
N VAL A 54 -3.68 1.18 10.24
CA VAL A 54 -3.49 0.69 8.87
C VAL A 54 -4.58 -0.34 8.58
N PRO A 55 -5.18 -0.36 7.38
CA PRO A 55 -6.10 -1.43 6.99
C PRO A 55 -5.52 -2.82 7.28
N GLY A 56 -6.24 -3.58 8.11
CA GLY A 56 -5.81 -4.88 8.60
C GLY A 56 -5.92 -5.97 7.54
N ALA A 57 -5.65 -7.20 7.96
CA ALA A 57 -5.89 -8.38 7.15
C ALA A 57 -7.39 -8.55 6.89
N VAL A 58 -7.77 -8.98 5.69
CA VAL A 58 -9.18 -9.20 5.31
C VAL A 58 -9.47 -10.69 5.42
N LYS A 59 -10.46 -11.09 6.22
CA LYS A 59 -10.88 -12.50 6.31
C LYS A 59 -11.51 -12.94 4.99
N ALA A 60 -11.14 -14.10 4.48
CA ALA A 60 -11.71 -14.66 3.26
C ALA A 60 -13.18 -15.06 3.45
N ALA A 61 -14.00 -14.77 2.43
CA ALA A 61 -15.40 -15.14 2.41
C ALA A 61 -15.58 -16.67 2.34
N PRO A 62 -16.65 -17.25 2.90
CA PRO A 62 -17.02 -18.63 2.66
C PRO A 62 -17.11 -18.95 1.16
N GLY A 63 -16.75 -20.17 0.77
CA GLY A 63 -16.82 -20.63 -0.62
C GLY A 63 -15.64 -21.51 -1.02
N ASN A 64 -15.47 -21.71 -2.33
CA ASN A 64 -14.50 -22.65 -2.88
C ASN A 64 -13.17 -21.98 -3.23
N TYR A 65 -12.07 -22.51 -2.71
CA TYR A 65 -10.71 -22.02 -2.88
C TYR A 65 -9.81 -23.14 -3.38
N THR A 66 -8.60 -22.79 -3.79
CA THR A 66 -7.58 -23.78 -4.14
C THR A 66 -6.25 -23.50 -3.46
N ALA A 67 -5.59 -24.57 -3.02
CA ALA A 67 -4.21 -24.53 -2.54
C ALA A 67 -3.31 -25.14 -3.61
N ARG A 68 -2.39 -24.34 -4.15
CA ARG A 68 -1.30 -24.85 -5.00
C ARG A 68 -0.08 -25.15 -4.14
N ILE A 69 0.25 -26.42 -4.00
CA ILE A 69 1.44 -26.89 -3.29
C ILE A 69 2.51 -27.17 -4.33
N ARG A 70 3.71 -26.62 -4.12
CA ARG A 70 4.86 -26.82 -5.01
C ARG A 70 6.04 -27.27 -4.17
N PHE A 71 6.74 -28.31 -4.64
CA PHE A 71 7.99 -28.77 -4.08
C PHE A 71 8.95 -29.07 -5.23
N ASN A 72 10.09 -28.37 -5.27
CA ASN A 72 11.00 -28.39 -6.42
C ASN A 72 10.28 -28.07 -7.75
N GLN A 73 10.28 -29.02 -8.68
CA GLN A 73 9.64 -28.90 -9.99
C GLN A 73 8.19 -29.40 -9.99
N ASP A 74 7.78 -30.17 -8.98
CA ASP A 74 6.45 -30.76 -8.91
C ASP A 74 5.44 -29.78 -8.30
N SER A 75 4.20 -29.88 -8.76
CA SER A 75 3.09 -29.12 -8.20
C SER A 75 1.78 -29.89 -8.22
N VAL A 76 0.98 -29.68 -7.19
CA VAL A 76 -0.40 -30.18 -7.08
C VAL A 76 -1.32 -29.04 -6.67
N THR A 77 -2.54 -29.05 -7.20
CA THR A 77 -3.59 -28.11 -6.82
C THR A 77 -4.70 -28.87 -6.13
N VAL A 78 -5.04 -28.46 -4.92
CA VAL A 78 -6.04 -29.13 -4.07
C VAL A 78 -7.20 -28.17 -3.82
N PRO A 79 -8.44 -28.52 -4.16
CA PRO A 79 -9.60 -27.72 -3.82
C PRO A 79 -9.94 -27.86 -2.34
N PHE A 80 -10.46 -26.79 -1.73
CA PHE A 80 -11.03 -26.82 -0.39
C PHE A 80 -12.14 -25.78 -0.27
N THR A 81 -13.02 -25.96 0.72
CA THR A 81 -14.14 -25.06 0.97
C THR A 81 -14.00 -24.40 2.33
N ILE A 82 -14.13 -23.08 2.37
CA ILE A 82 -14.32 -22.32 3.61
C ILE A 82 -15.82 -22.33 3.90
N VAL A 83 -16.22 -22.88 5.04
CA VAL A 83 -17.62 -22.96 5.44
C VAL A 83 -18.02 -21.68 6.16
N LYS A 84 -19.26 -21.22 5.93
CA LYS A 84 -19.81 -20.06 6.64
C LYS A 84 -19.95 -20.35 8.12
N ASP A 85 -19.76 -19.32 8.94
CA ASP A 85 -20.10 -19.42 10.36
C ASP A 85 -21.63 -19.46 10.50
N PRO A 86 -22.21 -20.55 11.08
CA PRO A 86 -23.65 -20.70 11.21
C PRO A 86 -24.29 -19.73 12.21
N ALA A 87 -23.51 -19.04 13.05
CA ALA A 87 -24.01 -18.06 14.01
C ALA A 87 -24.49 -16.76 13.34
N TYR A 88 -24.09 -16.51 12.09
CA TYR A 88 -24.45 -15.30 11.35
C TYR A 88 -25.47 -15.59 10.25
N ALA A 89 -26.47 -14.70 10.12
CA ALA A 89 -27.50 -14.79 9.09
C ALA A 89 -27.05 -14.27 7.71
N ALA A 90 -25.79 -13.83 7.57
CA ALA A 90 -25.24 -13.29 6.33
C ALA A 90 -25.27 -14.32 5.19
N THR A 91 -25.64 -13.85 4.00
CA THR A 91 -25.60 -14.65 2.78
C THR A 91 -24.17 -14.74 2.24
N GLU A 92 -23.90 -15.71 1.36
CA GLU A 92 -22.59 -15.75 0.68
C GLU A 92 -22.29 -14.47 -0.11
N ALA A 93 -23.32 -13.88 -0.71
CA ALA A 93 -23.21 -12.60 -1.42
C ALA A 93 -22.83 -11.43 -0.48
N ASP A 94 -23.32 -11.44 0.76
CA ASP A 94 -22.96 -10.43 1.76
C ASP A 94 -21.48 -10.53 2.14
N TYR A 95 -20.98 -11.74 2.38
CA TYR A 95 -19.56 -11.98 2.65
C TYR A 95 -18.68 -11.57 1.46
N ASP A 96 -19.07 -11.94 0.24
CA ASP A 96 -18.32 -11.57 -0.96
C ASP A 96 -18.29 -10.05 -1.15
N ALA A 97 -19.42 -9.36 -0.94
CA ALA A 97 -19.49 -7.90 -0.99
C ALA A 97 -18.62 -7.24 0.08
N GLN A 98 -18.59 -7.80 1.29
CA GLN A 98 -17.76 -7.28 2.37
C GLN A 98 -16.27 -7.43 2.07
N VAL A 99 -15.84 -8.64 1.68
CA VAL A 99 -14.44 -8.91 1.33
C VAL A 99 -13.99 -8.06 0.14
N ALA A 100 -14.80 -7.97 -0.92
CA ALA A 100 -14.48 -7.14 -2.07
C ALA A 100 -14.27 -5.68 -1.68
N PHE A 101 -15.14 -5.11 -0.85
CA PHE A 101 -15.04 -3.73 -0.41
C PHE A 101 -13.84 -3.49 0.52
N LEU A 102 -13.59 -4.37 1.49
CA LEU A 102 -12.42 -4.26 2.38
C LEU A 102 -11.10 -4.33 1.60
N LEU A 103 -11.03 -5.20 0.59
CA LEU A 103 -9.88 -5.28 -0.32
C LEU A 103 -9.74 -4.00 -1.15
N GLN A 104 -10.83 -3.39 -1.63
CA GLN A 104 -10.78 -2.10 -2.34
C GLN A 104 -10.23 -0.97 -1.45
N VAL A 105 -10.69 -0.87 -0.19
CA VAL A 105 -10.19 0.13 0.76
C VAL A 105 -8.70 -0.09 1.06
N ARG A 106 -8.31 -1.35 1.32
CA ARG A 106 -6.91 -1.74 1.54
C ARG A 106 -6.03 -1.38 0.33
N ASP A 107 -6.48 -1.70 -0.88
CA ASP A 107 -5.71 -1.48 -2.10
C ASP A 107 -5.56 0.00 -2.41
N LYS A 108 -6.60 0.81 -2.21
CA LYS A 108 -6.49 2.27 -2.31
C LYS A 108 -5.52 2.85 -1.28
N PHE A 109 -5.54 2.34 -0.04
CA PHE A 109 -4.55 2.72 0.96
C PHE A 109 -3.13 2.36 0.50
N ASN A 110 -2.91 1.15 -0.02
CA ASN A 110 -1.61 0.73 -0.54
C ASN A 110 -1.11 1.64 -1.68
N GLU A 111 -1.98 2.04 -2.61
CA GLU A 111 -1.64 2.99 -3.67
C GLU A 111 -1.14 4.32 -3.11
N VAL A 112 -1.82 4.85 -2.08
CA VAL A 112 -1.40 6.06 -1.37
C VAL A 112 -0.02 5.87 -0.71
N GLN A 113 0.21 4.74 -0.07
CA GLN A 113 1.48 4.41 0.58
C GLN A 113 2.63 4.31 -0.43
N THR A 114 2.40 3.66 -1.56
CA THR A 114 3.38 3.61 -2.67
C THR A 114 3.69 5.01 -3.19
N GLY A 115 2.66 5.86 -3.38
CA GLY A 115 2.85 7.25 -3.77
C GLY A 115 3.77 8.01 -2.81
N ILE A 116 3.53 7.88 -1.50
CA ILE A 116 4.36 8.53 -0.46
C ILE A 116 5.79 7.97 -0.43
N LYS A 117 5.97 6.65 -0.54
CA LYS A 117 7.30 6.02 -0.63
C LYS A 117 8.10 6.58 -1.82
N ASN A 118 7.46 6.71 -2.98
CA ASN A 118 8.08 7.28 -4.18
C ASN A 118 8.42 8.76 -4.01
N ILE A 119 7.52 9.56 -3.42
CA ILE A 119 7.77 10.98 -3.10
C ILE A 119 9.03 11.11 -2.25
N ARG A 120 9.11 10.34 -1.15
CA ARG A 120 10.25 10.39 -0.23
C ARG A 120 11.55 9.99 -0.92
N SER A 121 11.53 8.91 -1.69
CA SER A 121 12.70 8.44 -2.45
C SER A 121 13.21 9.50 -3.43
N VAL A 122 12.32 10.09 -4.23
CA VAL A 122 12.69 11.13 -5.21
C VAL A 122 13.19 12.39 -4.51
N ARG A 123 12.52 12.83 -3.43
CA ARG A 123 12.95 14.00 -2.66
C ARG A 123 14.36 13.82 -2.10
N THR A 124 14.66 12.66 -1.52
CA THR A 124 16.01 12.36 -1.01
C THR A 124 17.05 12.47 -2.12
N GLN A 125 16.81 11.83 -3.27
CA GLN A 125 17.74 11.87 -4.40
C GLN A 125 17.98 13.30 -4.93
N ILE A 126 16.93 14.11 -5.03
CA ILE A 126 17.05 15.51 -5.46
C ILE A 126 17.85 16.33 -4.44
N ASN A 127 17.57 16.19 -3.15
CA ASN A 127 18.27 16.92 -2.11
C ASN A 127 19.76 16.52 -2.04
N ASP A 128 20.07 15.24 -2.18
CA ASP A 128 21.45 14.73 -2.22
C ASP A 128 22.20 15.23 -3.45
N LEU A 129 21.53 15.35 -4.59
CA LEU A 129 22.10 15.97 -5.78
C LEU A 129 22.35 17.46 -5.56
N ASN A 130 21.33 18.22 -5.11
CA ASN A 130 21.45 19.65 -4.87
C ASN A 130 22.54 19.99 -3.83
N GLY A 131 22.78 19.11 -2.85
CA GLY A 131 23.86 19.25 -1.87
C GLY A 131 25.27 19.07 -2.44
N ARG A 132 25.42 18.41 -3.60
CA ARG A 132 26.71 18.20 -4.29
C ARG A 132 26.97 19.21 -5.40
N LEU A 133 25.91 19.82 -5.94
CA LEU A 133 26.01 20.75 -7.06
C LEU A 133 26.48 22.15 -6.63
N ASP A 134 27.44 22.70 -7.39
CA ASP A 134 27.84 24.10 -7.25
C ASP A 134 26.66 25.05 -7.54
N SER A 135 26.48 26.05 -6.68
CA SER A 135 25.30 26.91 -6.71
C SER A 135 25.33 27.97 -7.80
N LYS A 136 26.50 28.27 -8.40
CA LYS A 136 26.65 29.20 -9.51
C LYS A 136 26.50 28.48 -10.85
N GLU A 137 27.21 27.37 -11.02
CA GLU A 137 27.23 26.61 -12.28
C GLU A 137 25.90 25.89 -12.54
N HIS A 138 25.30 25.31 -11.50
CA HIS A 138 24.12 24.44 -11.62
C HIS A 138 22.84 25.07 -11.08
N LYS A 139 22.77 26.40 -11.04
CA LYS A 139 21.64 27.16 -10.47
C LYS A 139 20.28 26.70 -11.03
N ALA A 140 20.19 26.48 -12.34
CA ALA A 140 18.94 26.07 -12.99
C ALA A 140 18.47 24.67 -12.54
N ILE A 141 19.39 23.70 -12.43
CA ILE A 141 19.07 22.34 -11.94
C ILE A 141 18.60 22.40 -10.49
N LYS A 142 19.31 23.15 -9.64
CA LYS A 142 18.93 23.29 -8.21
C LYS A 142 17.52 23.88 -8.08
N GLN A 143 17.24 24.96 -8.80
CA GLN A 143 15.93 25.60 -8.80
C GLN A 143 14.82 24.67 -9.30
N ALA A 144 15.06 23.91 -10.38
CA ALA A 144 14.10 22.93 -10.88
C ALA A 144 13.86 21.80 -9.86
N GLY A 145 14.93 21.30 -9.24
CA GLY A 145 14.87 20.30 -8.17
C GLY A 145 14.09 20.80 -6.95
N ASP A 146 14.37 22.00 -6.45
CA ASP A 146 13.69 22.59 -5.30
C ASP A 146 12.19 22.82 -5.60
N SER A 147 11.87 23.26 -6.81
CA SER A 147 10.49 23.41 -7.28
C SER A 147 9.75 22.08 -7.27
N LEU A 148 10.37 21.03 -7.82
CA LEU A 148 9.78 19.69 -7.85
C LEU A 148 9.59 19.16 -6.41
N VAL A 149 10.59 19.33 -5.53
CA VAL A 149 10.49 18.95 -4.11
C VAL A 149 9.32 19.65 -3.42
N LYS A 150 9.12 20.95 -3.66
CA LYS A 150 7.99 21.70 -3.11
C LYS A 150 6.64 21.14 -3.56
N GLN A 151 6.50 20.80 -4.84
CA GLN A 151 5.27 20.21 -5.37
C GLN A 151 5.02 18.80 -4.81
N LEU A 152 6.07 17.97 -4.71
CA LEU A 152 5.99 16.64 -4.08
C LEU A 152 5.60 16.73 -2.60
N THR A 153 6.10 17.73 -1.87
CA THR A 153 5.72 18.00 -0.47
C THR A 153 4.24 18.33 -0.33
N ALA A 154 3.69 19.19 -1.18
CA ALA A 154 2.26 19.52 -1.14
C ALA A 154 1.36 18.28 -1.35
N ILE A 155 1.78 17.36 -2.24
CA ILE A 155 1.08 16.09 -2.47
C ILE A 155 1.19 15.19 -1.24
N GLU A 156 2.40 15.00 -0.68
CA GLU A 156 2.58 14.18 0.52
C GLU A 156 1.75 14.70 1.69
N GLU A 157 1.70 16.02 1.91
CA GLU A 157 0.94 16.64 2.99
C GLU A 157 -0.58 16.51 2.84
N ALA A 158 -1.09 16.33 1.62
CA ALA A 158 -2.49 16.00 1.38
C ALA A 158 -2.77 14.52 1.66
N LEU A 159 -1.83 13.64 1.33
CA LEU A 159 -1.96 12.19 1.50
C LEU A 159 -1.70 11.73 2.94
N TYR A 160 -0.75 12.37 3.65
CA TYR A 160 -0.25 12.01 4.98
C TYR A 160 0.11 13.25 5.82
N GLN A 161 -0.10 13.17 7.14
CA GLN A 161 0.26 14.24 8.07
C GLN A 161 1.75 14.20 8.41
N THR A 162 2.56 15.00 7.71
CA THR A 162 4.03 15.01 7.85
C THR A 162 4.53 15.65 9.16
N LYS A 163 3.69 16.46 9.82
CA LYS A 163 4.03 17.16 11.06
C LYS A 163 3.97 16.27 12.30
N SER A 164 3.23 15.15 12.24
CA SER A 164 3.11 14.24 13.37
C SER A 164 4.44 13.54 13.68
N LYS A 165 4.90 13.68 14.92
CA LYS A 165 6.09 13.03 15.52
C LYS A 165 5.74 12.14 16.70
N SER A 166 4.56 12.33 17.30
CA SER A 166 4.00 11.49 18.36
C SER A 166 2.55 11.10 18.06
N GLY A 167 2.06 10.04 18.71
CA GLY A 167 0.67 9.57 18.55
C GLY A 167 -0.40 10.60 18.98
N GLN A 168 -0.06 11.54 19.88
CA GLN A 168 -1.00 12.58 20.34
C GLN A 168 -1.00 13.82 19.44
N ASP A 169 -0.01 13.97 18.55
CA ASP A 169 0.09 15.14 17.66
C ASP A 169 -1.10 15.26 16.70
N VAL A 170 -1.81 14.16 16.45
CA VAL A 170 -3.03 14.13 15.62
C VAL A 170 -4.19 14.94 16.21
N LEU A 171 -4.12 15.28 17.51
CA LEU A 171 -5.05 16.21 18.16
C LEU A 171 -4.77 17.67 17.76
N ASN A 172 -3.53 18.00 17.41
CA ASN A 172 -3.08 19.32 16.99
C ASN A 172 -3.00 19.47 15.47
N PHE A 173 -2.72 18.37 14.75
CA PHE A 173 -2.57 18.35 13.30
C PHE A 173 -3.57 17.36 12.68
N PRO A 174 -4.53 17.81 11.86
CA PRO A 174 -5.58 16.96 11.33
C PRO A 174 -5.04 15.76 10.54
N ILE A 175 -5.68 14.60 10.72
CA ILE A 175 -5.39 13.40 9.95
C ILE A 175 -5.65 13.62 8.44
N ARG A 176 -4.94 12.86 7.60
CA ARG A 176 -4.98 12.98 6.14
C ARG A 176 -5.58 11.75 5.48
N ILE A 177 -5.63 11.74 4.15
CA ILE A 177 -6.36 10.76 3.34
C ILE A 177 -6.00 9.32 3.75
N ASN A 178 -4.72 9.01 3.97
CA ASN A 178 -4.31 7.66 4.34
C ASN A 178 -4.93 7.20 5.67
N ASP A 179 -4.84 8.01 6.71
CA ASP A 179 -5.38 7.71 8.04
C ASP A 179 -6.92 7.65 8.02
N LYS A 180 -7.57 8.51 7.24
CA LYS A 180 -9.02 8.45 7.00
C LYS A 180 -9.44 7.13 6.33
N LEU A 181 -8.67 6.63 5.35
CA LEU A 181 -8.89 5.32 4.75
C LEU A 181 -8.69 4.19 5.78
N GLY A 182 -7.73 4.33 6.69
CA GLY A 182 -7.55 3.41 7.82
C GLY A 182 -8.78 3.37 8.74
N GLY A 183 -9.32 4.53 9.10
CA GLY A 183 -10.55 4.63 9.89
C GLY A 183 -11.77 4.05 9.18
N LEU A 184 -11.92 4.37 7.90
CA LEU A 184 -12.98 3.81 7.06
C LEU A 184 -12.92 2.27 7.02
N TYR A 185 -11.72 1.70 6.87
CA TYR A 185 -11.53 0.25 6.93
C TYR A 185 -12.01 -0.30 8.27
N GLY A 186 -11.63 0.32 9.39
CA GLY A 186 -12.06 -0.11 10.73
C GLY A 186 -13.58 -0.14 10.89
N VAL A 187 -14.27 0.88 10.41
CA VAL A 187 -15.75 0.95 10.42
C VAL A 187 -16.37 -0.10 9.49
N ALA A 188 -15.84 -0.24 8.27
CA ALA A 188 -16.35 -1.22 7.31
C ALA A 188 -16.12 -2.68 7.75
N ALA A 189 -15.06 -2.92 8.52
CA ALA A 189 -14.69 -4.23 9.03
C ALA A 189 -15.41 -4.59 10.34
N SER A 190 -16.16 -3.67 10.95
CA SER A 190 -16.89 -3.93 12.19
C SER A 190 -18.14 -4.78 11.93
N GLY A 191 -17.98 -6.09 11.80
CA GLY A 191 -19.08 -7.05 11.64
C GLY A 191 -18.88 -8.03 10.50
N GLN A 192 -19.92 -8.80 10.17
CA GLN A 192 -19.94 -9.85 9.13
C GLN A 192 -21.01 -9.58 8.06
N ASN A 193 -21.36 -8.30 7.85
CA ASN A 193 -22.46 -7.88 6.97
C ASN A 193 -21.90 -7.22 5.70
N ALA A 194 -22.73 -7.14 4.66
CA ALA A 194 -22.43 -6.34 3.48
C ALA A 194 -22.12 -4.87 3.87
N PRO A 195 -21.21 -4.18 3.17
CA PRO A 195 -20.85 -2.81 3.51
C PRO A 195 -22.05 -1.87 3.35
N SER A 196 -22.25 -1.02 4.36
CA SER A 196 -23.33 -0.04 4.36
C SER A 196 -23.18 0.98 3.24
N ALA A 197 -24.28 1.67 2.90
CA ALA A 197 -24.24 2.75 1.91
C ALA A 197 -23.27 3.86 2.33
N GLN A 198 -23.25 4.22 3.61
CA GLN A 198 -22.43 5.32 4.13
C GLN A 198 -20.93 5.03 3.98
N VAL A 199 -20.47 3.81 4.25
CA VAL A 199 -19.03 3.49 4.06
C VAL A 199 -18.65 3.51 2.57
N LYS A 200 -19.56 3.11 1.68
CA LYS A 200 -19.34 3.17 0.23
C LYS A 200 -19.26 4.60 -0.28
N GLU A 201 -20.12 5.49 0.19
CA GLU A 201 -20.11 6.92 -0.16
C GLU A 201 -18.84 7.61 0.34
N VAL A 202 -18.44 7.36 1.59
CA VAL A 202 -17.18 7.91 2.14
C VAL A 202 -15.98 7.35 1.39
N PHE A 203 -15.99 6.07 1.00
CA PHE A 203 -14.93 5.50 0.17
C PHE A 203 -14.83 6.20 -1.19
N ALA A 204 -15.95 6.46 -1.85
CA ALA A 204 -15.96 7.13 -3.14
C ALA A 204 -15.34 8.54 -3.06
N ASP A 205 -15.71 9.31 -2.03
CA ASP A 205 -15.13 10.64 -1.79
C ASP A 205 -13.62 10.58 -1.46
N LEU A 206 -13.21 9.75 -0.49
CA LEU A 206 -11.80 9.61 -0.12
C LEU A 206 -10.94 9.05 -1.26
N GLY A 207 -11.49 8.09 -2.02
CA GLY A 207 -10.86 7.51 -3.20
C GLY A 207 -10.63 8.57 -4.27
N GLN A 208 -11.63 9.40 -4.57
CA GLN A 208 -11.48 10.51 -5.51
C GLN A 208 -10.43 11.52 -5.04
N GLN A 209 -10.41 11.89 -3.77
CA GLN A 209 -9.39 12.78 -3.21
C GLN A 209 -7.98 12.20 -3.33
N ALA A 210 -7.82 10.89 -3.06
CA ALA A 210 -6.55 10.19 -3.26
C ALA A 210 -6.14 10.22 -4.73
N ASP A 211 -7.06 9.90 -5.65
CA ASP A 211 -6.79 9.85 -7.09
C ASP A 211 -6.36 11.20 -7.64
N VAL A 212 -6.93 12.30 -7.16
CA VAL A 212 -6.48 13.66 -7.53
C VAL A 212 -4.99 13.84 -7.20
N GLN A 213 -4.55 13.43 -6.02
CA GLN A 213 -3.15 13.58 -5.60
C GLN A 213 -2.22 12.59 -6.31
N LEU A 214 -2.66 11.35 -6.50
CA LEU A 214 -1.89 10.32 -7.21
C LEU A 214 -1.73 10.65 -8.70
N ASN A 215 -2.75 11.24 -9.33
CA ASN A 215 -2.66 11.70 -10.72
C ASN A 215 -1.72 12.91 -10.86
N LYS A 216 -1.74 13.85 -9.92
CA LYS A 216 -0.74 14.94 -9.86
C LYS A 216 0.67 14.37 -9.73
N LEU A 217 0.87 13.42 -8.82
CA LEU A 217 2.16 12.76 -8.63
C LEU A 217 2.64 12.07 -9.91
N LYS A 218 1.76 11.31 -10.56
CA LYS A 218 2.04 10.65 -11.84
C LYS A 218 2.43 11.65 -12.93
N ALA A 219 1.74 12.80 -13.00
CA ALA A 219 2.08 13.86 -13.96
C ALA A 219 3.46 14.48 -13.68
N LEU A 220 3.78 14.78 -12.42
CA LEU A 220 5.10 15.30 -12.02
C LEU A 220 6.21 14.30 -12.36
N MET A 221 6.02 13.02 -12.02
CA MET A 221 6.98 11.96 -12.36
C MET A 221 7.13 11.78 -13.87
N GLY A 222 6.02 11.86 -14.61
CA GLY A 222 6.00 11.65 -16.06
C GLY A 222 6.57 12.80 -16.87
N LYS A 223 6.56 14.03 -16.34
CA LYS A 223 6.97 15.25 -17.05
C LYS A 223 8.16 15.93 -16.38
N GLU A 224 7.97 16.46 -15.17
CA GLU A 224 8.97 17.30 -14.50
C GLU A 224 10.20 16.51 -14.08
N LEU A 225 10.03 15.34 -13.47
CA LEU A 225 11.16 14.49 -13.09
C LEU A 225 11.96 14.04 -14.32
N LYS A 226 11.28 13.72 -15.43
CA LYS A 226 11.96 13.38 -16.69
C LYS A 226 12.71 14.58 -17.28
N ALA A 227 12.12 15.77 -17.25
CA ALA A 227 12.76 17.00 -17.72
C ALA A 227 13.99 17.35 -16.88
N LEU A 228 13.90 17.22 -15.55
CA LEU A 228 15.03 17.40 -14.64
C LEU A 228 16.16 16.41 -14.96
N ASN A 229 15.84 15.12 -15.13
CA ASN A 229 16.83 14.12 -15.54
C ASN A 229 17.49 14.44 -16.89
N ALA A 230 16.72 14.95 -17.86
CA ALA A 230 17.26 15.37 -19.15
C ALA A 230 18.23 16.56 -19.02
N GLN A 231 17.90 17.55 -18.18
CA GLN A 231 18.78 18.69 -17.90
C GLN A 231 20.08 18.26 -17.21
N ILE A 232 20.00 17.37 -16.22
CA ILE A 232 21.16 16.79 -15.53
C ILE A 232 22.10 16.12 -16.53
N ASN A 233 21.56 15.31 -17.44
CA ASN A 233 22.34 14.64 -18.48
C ASN A 233 22.97 15.61 -19.47
N GLN A 234 22.23 16.63 -19.89
CA GLN A 234 22.70 17.65 -20.85
C GLN A 234 23.87 18.46 -20.27
N MET A 235 23.83 18.77 -18.98
CA MET A 235 24.91 19.47 -18.27
C MET A 235 26.06 18.54 -17.85
N GLN A 236 26.00 17.25 -18.22
CA GLN A 236 27.01 16.24 -17.90
C GLN A 236 27.37 16.20 -16.41
N VAL A 237 26.37 16.39 -15.55
CA VAL A 237 26.56 16.37 -14.10
C VAL A 237 27.14 15.01 -13.68
N PRO A 238 28.28 14.97 -12.97
CA PRO A 238 28.85 13.72 -12.50
C PRO A 238 27.89 12.96 -11.58
N VAL A 239 27.58 11.71 -11.94
CA VAL A 239 26.66 10.85 -11.16
C VAL A 239 27.30 10.42 -9.83
N ILE A 240 28.61 10.16 -9.86
CA ILE A 240 29.44 9.79 -8.71
C ILE A 240 30.59 10.78 -8.63
N GLY A 241 30.78 11.37 -7.45
CA GLY A 241 31.84 12.35 -7.19
C GLY A 241 32.08 12.48 -5.69
N VAL A 242 33.25 12.99 -5.33
CA VAL A 242 33.57 13.30 -3.93
C VAL A 242 32.76 14.53 -3.50
N LYS A 243 32.28 14.50 -2.26
CA LYS A 243 31.49 15.59 -1.66
C LYS A 243 32.37 16.78 -1.31
#